data_AF-A0AAQ4E7N0-F1
#
_entry.id   AF-A0AAQ4E7N0-F1
#
_cell.length_a   1.000
_cell.length_b   1.000
_cell.length_c   1.000
_cell.angle_alpha   90.00
_cell.angle_beta   90.00
_cell.angle_gamma   90.00
#
_symmetry.space_group_name_H-M   'P 1'
#
loop_
_entity.id
_entity.type
_entity.pdbx_description
1 polymer ?
#
loop_
_entity_poly.entity_id
_entity_poly.type
_entity_poly.pdbx_seq_one_letter_code
_entity_poly.pdbx_strand_id
1 'polypeptide(L)' 'MHELLAQVLENRDLSRAGDLFSVEDQKIVGDLSEVLSKIRDIASGSDFLHSDNIQSVVEICITRVTSAIR' A
#
# COMPACT_ATOMS: atom_id res chain seq x y z
N MET A 1 -3.25 -8.78 -6.26
CA MET A 1 -3.04 -7.36 -5.94
C MET A 1 -3.14 -6.49 -7.19
N HIS A 2 -3.98 -5.45 -7.13
CA HIS A 2 -4.13 -4.42 -8.16
C HIS A 2 -2.78 -3.80 -8.55
N GLU A 3 -2.57 -3.55 -9.84
CA GLU A 3 -1.28 -3.09 -10.38
C GLU A 3 -0.76 -1.82 -9.70
N LEU A 4 -1.63 -0.83 -9.48
CA LEU A 4 -1.26 0.41 -8.76
C LEU A 4 -0.81 0.16 -7.32
N LEU A 5 -1.45 -0.77 -6.60
CA LEU A 5 -1.03 -1.13 -5.24
C LEU A 5 0.34 -1.82 -5.28
N ALA A 6 0.56 -2.71 -6.26
CA ALA A 6 1.85 -3.35 -6.46
C ALA A 6 2.96 -2.34 -6.73
N GLN A 7 2.71 -1.35 -7.61
CA GLN A 7 3.71 -0.34 -7.94
C GLN A 7 4.04 0.55 -6.74
N VAL A 8 3.04 0.99 -5.96
CA VAL A 8 3.30 1.81 -4.78
C VAL A 8 3.98 0.99 -3.68
N LEU A 9 3.53 -0.23 -3.38
CA LEU A 9 4.08 -1.06 -2.29
C LEU A 9 5.43 -1.70 -2.61
N GLU A 10 5.58 -2.28 -3.81
CA GLU A 10 6.77 -3.06 -4.17
C GLU A 10 7.87 -2.17 -4.73
N ASN A 11 7.51 -1.22 -5.60
CA ASN A 11 8.50 -0.33 -6.21
C ASN A 11 8.72 0.93 -5.38
N ARG A 12 7.98 1.10 -4.27
CA ARG A 12 8.07 2.25 -3.36
C ARG A 12 7.86 3.59 -4.09
N ASP A 13 7.04 3.56 -5.14
CA ASP A 13 6.81 4.68 -6.04
C ASP A 13 5.63 5.54 -5.55
N LEU A 14 5.94 6.55 -4.75
CA LEU A 14 4.94 7.50 -4.25
C LEU A 14 4.39 8.45 -5.31
N SER A 15 5.01 8.56 -6.50
CA SER A 15 4.52 9.45 -7.55
C SER A 15 3.10 9.08 -8.01
N ARG A 16 2.74 7.81 -7.82
CA ARG A 16 1.44 7.22 -8.18
C ARG A 16 0.49 7.05 -7.01
N ALA A 17 0.86 7.50 -5.81
CA ALA A 17 0.05 7.23 -4.62
C ALA A 17 -1.33 7.91 -4.66
N GLY A 18 -1.46 9.04 -5.36
CA GLY A 18 -2.76 9.68 -5.62
C GLY A 18 -3.69 8.82 -6.48
N ASP A 19 -3.14 8.07 -7.45
CA ASP A 19 -3.93 7.21 -8.35
C ASP A 19 -4.61 6.06 -7.59
N LEU A 20 -4.10 5.67 -6.42
CA LEU A 20 -4.68 4.61 -5.59
C LEU A 20 -6.14 4.90 -5.22
N PHE A 21 -6.49 6.18 -5.04
CA PHE A 21 -7.84 6.60 -4.66
C PHE A 21 -8.83 6.58 -5.83
N SER A 22 -8.34 6.43 -7.06
CA SER A 22 -9.18 6.20 -8.24
C SER A 22 -9.51 4.72 -8.46
N VAL A 23 -8.87 3.81 -7.72
CA VAL A 23 -9.15 2.36 -7.80
C VAL A 23 -10.46 2.04 -7.10
N GLU A 24 -11.34 1.29 -7.77
CA GLU A 24 -12.60 0.81 -7.20
C GLU A 24 -12.39 0.04 -5.90
N ASP A 25 -13.21 0.32 -4.89
CA ASP A 25 -13.09 -0.31 -3.57
C ASP A 25 -13.16 -1.84 -3.63
N GLN A 26 -14.03 -2.40 -4.49
CA GLN A 26 -14.14 -3.86 -4.66
C GLN A 26 -12.84 -4.52 -5.13
N LYS A 27 -12.02 -3.81 -5.92
CA LYS A 27 -10.71 -4.31 -6.34
C LYS A 27 -9.74 -4.34 -5.17
N ILE A 28 -9.75 -3.30 -4.33
CA ILE A 28 -8.92 -3.23 -3.12
C ILE A 28 -9.34 -4.31 -2.11
N VAL A 29 -10.65 -4.47 -1.87
CA VAL A 29 -11.19 -5.49 -0.96
C VAL A 29 -10.85 -6.90 -1.43
N GLY A 30 -10.93 -7.16 -2.75
CA GLY A 30 -10.54 -8.45 -3.33
C GLY A 30 -9.08 -8.83 -3.08
N ASP A 31 -8.20 -7.85 -2.90
CA ASP A 31 -6.77 -8.05 -2.67
C ASP A 31 -6.34 -7.86 -1.19
N LEU A 32 -7.29 -7.62 -0.28
CA LEU A 32 -7.02 -7.15 1.07
C LEU A 32 -6.00 -8.00 1.84
N SER A 33 -6.15 -9.33 1.77
CA SER A 33 -5.26 -10.26 2.48
C SER A 33 -3.83 -10.19 1.97
N GLU A 34 -3.65 -10.07 0.65
CA GLU A 34 -2.33 -9.99 0.02
C GLU A 34 -1.66 -8.65 0.36
N VAL A 35 -2.41 -7.54 0.26
CA VAL A 35 -1.92 -6.20 0.57
C VAL A 35 -1.47 -6.09 2.02
N LEU A 36 -2.28 -6.56 2.97
CA LEU A 36 -1.94 -6.54 4.40
C LEU A 36 -0.73 -7.42 4.71
N SER A 37 -0.60 -8.58 4.05
CA SER A 37 0.60 -9.41 4.20
C SER A 37 1.86 -8.66 3.77
N LYS A 38 1.85 -8.00 2.60
CA LYS A 38 2.99 -7.22 2.12
C LYS A 38 3.32 -6.03 3.00
N ILE A 39 2.30 -5.30 3.47
CA ILE A 39 2.49 -4.19 4.41
C ILE A 39 3.21 -4.69 5.68
N ARG A 40 2.77 -5.82 6.25
CA ARG A 40 3.43 -6.41 7.42
C ARG A 40 4.87 -6.77 7.12
N ASP A 41 5.13 -7.40 5.98
CA ASP A 41 6.48 -7.86 5.62
C ASP A 41 7.44 -6.66 5.43
N ILE A 42 6.97 -5.56 4.80
CA ILE A 42 7.73 -4.31 4.66
C ILE A 42 7.96 -3.65 6.02
N ALA A 43 6.91 -3.50 6.84
CA ALA A 43 6.99 -2.83 8.14
C ALA A 43 7.83 -3.60 9.17
N SER A 44 8.02 -4.90 8.97
CA SER A 44 8.87 -5.74 9.83
C SER A 44 10.35 -5.67 9.45
N GLY A 45 10.70 -5.05 8.33
CA GLY A 45 12.08 -4.90 7.89
C GLY A 45 12.85 -3.83 8.66
N SER A 46 14.16 -4.01 8.85
CA SER A 46 15.04 -3.02 9.50
C SER A 46 15.02 -1.66 8.79
N ASP A 47 14.89 -1.68 7.46
CA ASP A 47 14.91 -0.47 6.63
C ASP A 47 13.69 0.43 6.89
N PHE A 48 12.60 -0.14 7.40
CA PHE A 48 11.38 0.61 7.70
C PHE A 48 11.65 1.76 8.68
N LEU A 49 12.48 1.53 9.70
CA LEU A 49 12.82 2.53 10.72
C LEU A 49 13.75 3.63 10.21
N HIS A 50 14.38 3.44 9.05
CA HIS A 50 15.43 4.30 8.52
C HIS A 50 15.08 4.93 7.17
N SER A 51 13.85 4.74 6.67
CA SER A 51 13.43 5.26 5.39
C SER A 51 12.02 5.87 5.45
N ASP A 52 11.98 7.20 5.46
CA ASP A 52 10.74 7.99 5.40
C ASP A 52 9.90 7.63 4.16
N ASN A 53 10.55 7.26 3.05
CA ASN A 53 9.87 6.83 1.83
C ASN A 53 9.12 5.50 2.05
N ILE A 54 9.74 4.53 2.71
CA ILE A 54 9.07 3.25 3.01
C ILE A 54 7.91 3.46 4.00
N GLN A 55 8.13 4.29 5.02
CA GLN A 55 7.06 4.64 5.98
C GLN A 55 5.87 5.28 5.27
N SER A 56 6.12 6.27 4.41
CA SER A 56 5.09 6.96 3.62
C SER A 56 4.32 5.99 2.70
N VAL A 57 5.02 5.04 2.06
CA VAL A 57 4.40 3.99 1.23
C VAL A 57 3.45 3.11 2.05
N VAL A 58 3.87 2.69 3.23
CA VAL A 58 3.04 1.88 4.13
C VAL A 58 1.82 2.67 4.60
N GLU A 59 2.00 3.92 5.04
CA GLU A 59 0.92 4.77 5.55
C GLU A 59 -0.16 5.04 4.50
N ILE A 60 0.24 5.38 3.26
CA ILE A 60 -0.73 5.66 2.19
C ILE A 60 -1.49 4.40 1.78
N CYS A 61 -0.83 3.24 1.77
CA CYS A 61 -1.49 1.97 1.47
C CYS A 61 -2.43 1.51 2.58
N ILE A 62 -2.07 1.69 3.86
CA ILE A 62 -2.99 1.47 5.00
C ILE A 62 -4.19 2.41 4.89
N THR A 63 -3.96 3.69 4.59
CA THR A 63 -5.04 4.68 4.39
C THR A 63 -5.96 4.24 3.26
N ARG A 64 -5.41 3.80 2.13
CA ARG A 64 -6.21 3.34 1.00
C ARG A 64 -7.03 2.10 1.35
N VAL A 65 -6.42 1.10 1.96
CA VAL A 65 -7.08 -0.14 2.38
C VAL A 65 -8.22 0.13 3.35
N THR A 66 -7.96 0.93 4.39
CA THR A 66 -8.98 1.29 5.39
C THR A 66 -10.11 2.13 4.79
N SER A 67 -9.81 2.95 3.78
CA SER A 67 -10.83 3.68 3.04
C SER A 67 -11.71 2.79 2.15
N ALA A 68 -11.19 1.66 1.64
CA ALA A 68 -11.96 0.76 0.77
C ALA A 68 -12.94 -0.14 1.52
N ILE A 69 -12.68 -0.38 2.80
CA ILE A 69 -13.52 -1.23 3.67
C ILE A 69 -14.54 -0.41 4.49
N ARG A 70 -14.44 0.92 4.46
CA ARG A 70 -15.37 1.83 5.13
C ARG A 70 -16.65 1.98 4.30
#